data_AF-A0A3C1M503-F1
#
_entry.id   AF-A0A3C1M503-F1
#
_cell.length_a   1.000
_cell.length_b   1.000
_cell.length_c   1.000
_cell.angle_alpha   90.00
_cell.angle_beta   90.00
_cell.angle_gamma   90.00
#
_symmetry.space_group_name_H-M   'P 1'
#
loop_
_entity.id
_entity.type
_entity.pdbx_description
1 polymer ?
#
loop_
_entity_poly.entity_id
_entity_poly.type
_entity_poly.pdbx_seq_one_letter_code
_entity_poly.pdbx_strand_id
1 'polypeptide(L)'
;VPQNRERLFLLGCRADLPLPAYPQPPDSTHGSFPRTPTVWEAIADLPDIEQYPELWHQDGCPATYGEPGSTYAAVMRGQQRWEEDWAYERTWNPAWLTASGRTRHSAASIQRFRATPVGQVEPISRFLRLDPNGICNTLRAGTPSNRGAFTSPRPIHPFQPRCITVREAARLHSFPDWFGFHGTKWHGFRQIGNSVPPLLAKAIAQEIIRVLAVPALTHPGRLAAGNLRTLHWTMTQAAQCFGVSGRTIAPRTRKLANM
;
A
#
# COMPACT_ATOMS: atom_id res chain seq x y z
N VAL A 1 -2.70 -11.58 -2.01
CA VAL A 1 -2.65 -10.23 -1.38
C VAL A 1 -4.01 -9.94 -0.79
N PRO A 2 -4.12 -9.31 0.39
CA PRO A 2 -5.38 -9.12 1.13
C PRO A 2 -6.29 -8.04 0.49
N GLN A 3 -6.50 -8.11 -0.82
CA GLN A 3 -7.25 -7.13 -1.60
C GLN A 3 -8.08 -7.80 -2.69
N ASN A 4 -9.35 -7.39 -2.82
CA ASN A 4 -10.22 -7.70 -3.94
C ASN A 4 -9.97 -6.69 -5.08
N ARG A 5 -9.26 -7.13 -6.11
CA ARG A 5 -9.04 -6.35 -7.33
C ARG A 5 -8.78 -7.25 -8.53
N GLU A 6 -9.66 -7.16 -9.52
CA GLU A 6 -9.45 -7.76 -10.83
C GLU A 6 -8.47 -6.93 -11.64
N ARG A 7 -7.57 -7.62 -12.36
CA ARG A 7 -6.53 -7.01 -13.16
C ARG A 7 -6.29 -7.85 -14.40
N LEU A 8 -6.13 -7.19 -15.54
CA LEU A 8 -5.63 -7.82 -16.76
C LEU A 8 -4.12 -7.65 -16.83
N PHE A 9 -3.41 -8.75 -17.07
CA PHE A 9 -1.99 -8.74 -17.40
C PHE A 9 -1.77 -9.54 -18.67
N LEU A 10 -0.88 -9.04 -19.53
CA LEU A 10 -0.50 -9.71 -20.75
C LEU A 10 0.96 -10.16 -20.60
N LEU A 11 1.20 -11.46 -20.77
CA LEU A 11 2.53 -12.03 -20.83
C LEU A 11 2.85 -12.31 -22.29
N GLY A 12 3.97 -11.77 -22.76
CA GLY A 12 4.50 -12.01 -24.09
C GLY A 12 5.93 -12.52 -24.00
N CYS A 13 6.32 -13.36 -24.95
CA CYS A 13 7.69 -13.83 -25.10
C CYS A 13 8.18 -13.63 -26.53
N ARG A 14 9.49 -13.69 -26.72
CA ARG A 14 10.11 -13.82 -28.05
C ARG A 14 9.78 -15.20 -28.61
N ALA A 15 9.59 -15.33 -29.91
CA ALA A 15 9.07 -16.55 -30.55
C ALA A 15 9.95 -17.80 -30.34
N ASP A 16 11.23 -17.63 -30.05
CA ASP A 16 12.20 -18.68 -29.72
C ASP A 16 12.25 -19.06 -28.23
N LEU A 17 11.44 -18.41 -27.38
CA LEU A 17 11.32 -18.70 -25.96
C LEU A 17 9.95 -19.29 -25.64
N PRO A 18 9.86 -20.25 -24.69
CA PRO A 18 8.58 -20.74 -24.24
C PRO A 18 7.79 -19.61 -23.56
N LEU A 19 6.48 -19.56 -23.81
CA LEU A 19 5.60 -18.57 -23.19
C LEU A 19 5.51 -18.83 -21.67
N PRO A 20 5.71 -17.82 -20.81
CA PRO A 20 5.51 -17.97 -19.37
C PRO A 20 4.07 -18.36 -19.05
N ALA A 21 3.91 -19.28 -18.10
CA ALA A 21 2.58 -19.59 -17.59
C ALA A 21 2.04 -18.42 -16.78
N TYR A 22 0.71 -18.27 -16.75
CA TYR A 22 0.08 -17.36 -15.82
C TYR A 22 0.15 -17.95 -14.40
N PRO A 23 0.58 -17.16 -13.39
CA PRO A 23 0.65 -17.66 -12.02
C PRO A 23 -0.75 -18.07 -11.54
N GLN A 24 -0.83 -19.25 -10.93
CA GLN A 24 -2.08 -19.76 -10.39
C GLN A 24 -2.30 -19.21 -8.97
N PRO A 25 -3.56 -18.94 -8.58
CA PRO A 25 -3.88 -18.63 -7.20
C PRO A 25 -3.59 -19.84 -6.29
N PRO A 26 -3.42 -19.64 -4.98
CA PRO A 26 -3.31 -20.75 -4.02
C PRO A 26 -4.49 -21.72 -4.12
N ASP A 27 -4.23 -23.02 -3.99
CA ASP A 27 -5.24 -24.09 -4.12
C ASP A 27 -6.32 -24.07 -3.04
N SER A 28 -6.02 -23.47 -1.88
CA SER A 28 -6.98 -23.33 -0.79
C SER A 28 -7.79 -22.04 -0.93
N THR A 29 -9.00 -22.00 -0.38
CA THR A 29 -9.92 -20.85 -0.44
C THR A 29 -10.34 -20.38 0.95
N HIS A 30 -10.65 -19.09 1.09
CA HIS A 30 -11.34 -18.50 2.22
C HIS A 30 -12.61 -17.81 1.72
N GLY A 31 -13.76 -18.47 1.88
CA GLY A 31 -15.02 -18.07 1.25
C GLY A 31 -14.93 -18.16 -0.28
N SER A 32 -15.28 -17.09 -0.99
CA SER A 32 -15.22 -17.00 -2.46
C SER A 32 -13.85 -16.59 -3.02
N PHE A 33 -12.82 -16.47 -2.17
CA PHE A 33 -11.49 -16.00 -2.57
C PHE A 33 -10.43 -17.08 -2.32
N PRO A 34 -9.34 -17.12 -3.10
CA PRO A 34 -8.16 -17.92 -2.75
C PRO A 34 -7.65 -17.55 -1.36
N ARG A 35 -7.08 -18.51 -0.63
CA ARG A 35 -6.54 -18.33 0.71
C ARG A 35 -5.44 -17.29 0.63
N THR A 36 -5.75 -16.13 1.16
CA THR A 36 -4.93 -14.94 1.21
C THR A 36 -5.04 -14.39 2.61
N PRO A 37 -4.07 -13.60 3.10
CA PRO A 37 -4.21 -12.97 4.40
C PRO A 37 -5.52 -12.18 4.47
N THR A 38 -6.16 -12.22 5.62
CA THR A 38 -7.28 -11.35 5.96
C THR A 38 -6.77 -9.92 6.20
N VAL A 39 -7.69 -8.97 6.29
CA VAL A 39 -7.36 -7.59 6.69
C VAL A 39 -6.62 -7.60 8.03
N TRP A 40 -7.11 -8.34 9.01
CA TRP A 40 -6.52 -8.32 10.35
C TRP A 40 -5.17 -9.03 10.39
N GLU A 41 -5.01 -10.17 9.74
CA GLU A 41 -3.70 -10.82 9.59
C GLU A 41 -2.65 -9.91 8.95
N ALA A 42 -3.06 -8.92 8.15
CA ALA A 42 -2.16 -7.96 7.52
C ALA A 42 -1.78 -6.76 8.41
N ILE A 43 -2.69 -6.28 9.27
CA ILE A 43 -2.50 -4.99 9.96
C ILE A 43 -2.55 -5.05 11.49
N ALA A 44 -2.92 -6.18 12.11
CA ALA A 44 -3.17 -6.27 13.54
C ALA A 44 -1.97 -5.90 14.44
N ASP A 45 -0.74 -6.21 14.02
CA ASP A 45 0.48 -5.91 14.77
C ASP A 45 0.99 -4.48 14.56
N LEU A 46 0.37 -3.69 13.66
CA LEU A 46 0.73 -2.29 13.52
C LEU A 46 0.42 -1.51 14.80
N PRO A 47 1.24 -0.51 15.18
CA PRO A 47 0.98 0.32 16.35
C PRO A 47 -0.35 1.06 16.20
N ASP A 48 -1.09 1.16 17.30
CA ASP A 48 -2.28 1.99 17.36
C ASP A 48 -1.90 3.47 17.26
N ILE A 49 -2.05 4.04 16.07
CA ILE A 49 -1.66 5.42 15.77
C ILE A 49 -2.34 6.47 16.68
N GLU A 50 -3.47 6.13 17.31
CA GLU A 50 -4.17 7.06 18.19
C GLU A 50 -3.36 7.38 19.45
N GLN A 51 -2.44 6.49 19.84
CA GLN A 51 -1.52 6.61 20.98
C GLN A 51 -0.28 7.46 20.69
N TYR A 52 -0.09 7.94 19.45
CA TYR A 52 1.07 8.71 19.01
C TYR A 52 0.64 10.11 18.53
N PRO A 53 0.63 11.13 19.41
CA PRO A 53 0.23 12.49 19.07
C PRO A 53 1.08 13.13 17.96
N GLU A 54 2.35 12.75 17.84
CA GLU A 54 3.30 13.25 16.83
C GLU A 54 2.78 13.01 15.42
N LEU A 55 2.07 11.90 15.19
CA LEU A 55 1.49 11.54 13.89
C LEU A 55 0.41 12.53 13.41
N TRP A 56 0.02 13.52 14.21
CA TRP A 56 -0.75 14.67 13.74
C TRP A 56 0.06 15.64 12.87
N HIS A 57 1.38 15.67 13.05
CA HIS A 57 2.29 16.67 12.48
C HIS A 57 3.33 16.05 11.53
N GLN A 58 3.63 14.77 11.69
CA GLN A 58 4.57 14.02 10.85
C GLN A 58 3.96 12.71 10.35
N ASP A 59 4.67 12.02 9.46
CA ASP A 59 4.20 10.80 8.80
C ASP A 59 4.76 9.51 9.41
N GLY A 60 5.59 9.61 10.44
CA GLY A 60 6.17 8.47 11.13
C GLY A 60 6.80 8.85 12.47
N CYS A 61 7.02 7.88 13.34
CA CYS A 61 7.61 8.09 14.67
C CYS A 61 8.21 6.78 15.19
N PRO A 62 9.07 6.80 16.22
CA PRO A 62 9.34 5.60 17.01
C PRO A 62 8.02 5.03 17.53
N ALA A 63 7.83 3.72 17.40
CA ALA A 63 6.62 3.07 17.84
C ALA A 63 6.88 1.63 18.28
N THR A 64 6.05 1.15 19.20
CA THR A 64 6.07 -0.24 19.65
C THR A 64 5.01 -0.99 18.86
N TYR A 65 5.45 -1.98 18.11
CA TYR A 65 4.55 -2.84 17.36
C TYR A 65 4.08 -4.01 18.24
N GLY A 66 2.93 -4.58 17.89
CA GLY A 66 2.53 -5.87 18.43
C GLY A 66 3.39 -7.01 17.88
N GLU A 67 3.22 -8.18 18.47
CA GLU A 67 3.71 -9.43 17.91
C GLU A 67 2.94 -9.79 16.64
N PRO A 68 3.61 -10.20 15.54
CA PRO A 68 2.91 -10.59 14.33
C PRO A 68 2.01 -11.81 14.55
N GLY A 69 0.70 -11.61 14.39
CA GLY A 69 -0.28 -12.68 14.49
C GLY A 69 -0.35 -13.60 13.26
N SER A 70 0.47 -13.36 12.23
CA SER A 70 0.48 -14.14 10.99
C SER A 70 1.87 -14.19 10.34
N THR A 71 2.14 -15.24 9.56
CA THR A 71 3.32 -15.33 8.69
C THR A 71 3.43 -14.13 7.77
N TYR A 72 2.30 -13.67 7.23
CA TYR A 72 2.27 -12.50 6.36
C TYR A 72 2.80 -11.25 7.05
N ALA A 73 2.29 -10.94 8.25
CA ALA A 73 2.75 -9.82 9.04
C ALA A 73 4.24 -9.94 9.41
N ALA A 74 4.68 -11.14 9.81
CA ALA A 74 6.09 -11.41 10.12
C ALA A 74 7.01 -11.14 8.91
N VAL A 75 6.58 -11.50 7.71
CA VAL A 75 7.33 -11.18 6.48
C VAL A 75 7.28 -9.69 6.15
N MET A 76 6.12 -9.03 6.28
CA MET A 76 6.04 -7.57 6.08
C MET A 76 6.99 -6.81 7.03
N ARG A 77 7.17 -7.33 8.26
CA ARG A 77 8.11 -6.83 9.27
C ARG A 77 9.57 -7.23 9.04
N GLY A 78 9.87 -8.04 8.03
CA GLY A 78 11.22 -8.56 7.77
C GLY A 78 11.75 -9.50 8.84
N GLN A 79 10.88 -10.07 9.68
CA GLN A 79 11.24 -11.08 10.69
C GLN A 79 11.27 -12.49 10.09
N GLN A 80 10.53 -12.69 8.99
CA GLN A 80 10.55 -13.90 8.17
C GLN A 80 10.73 -13.52 6.70
N ARG A 81 11.02 -14.51 5.86
CA ARG A 81 11.12 -14.34 4.40
C ARG A 81 10.19 -15.32 3.70
N TRP A 82 9.67 -14.91 2.55
CA TRP A 82 9.02 -15.86 1.65
C TRP A 82 10.06 -16.81 1.06
N GLU A 83 9.66 -18.03 0.76
CA GLU A 83 10.43 -18.91 -0.12
C GLU A 83 10.71 -18.20 -1.45
N GLU A 84 11.91 -18.38 -2.00
CA GLU A 84 12.33 -17.73 -3.25
C GLU A 84 12.19 -16.18 -3.25
N ASP A 85 12.39 -15.55 -2.09
CA ASP A 85 12.51 -14.09 -2.02
C ASP A 85 13.91 -13.64 -2.47
N TRP A 86 14.02 -13.27 -3.73
CA TRP A 86 15.27 -12.79 -4.34
C TRP A 86 15.44 -11.26 -4.20
N ALA A 87 14.64 -10.58 -3.38
CA ALA A 87 14.83 -9.16 -3.15
C ALA A 87 16.10 -8.90 -2.34
N TYR A 88 16.78 -7.79 -2.63
CA TYR A 88 17.83 -7.26 -1.78
C TYR A 88 17.27 -6.93 -0.38
N GLU A 89 17.98 -7.40 0.66
CA GLU A 89 17.70 -6.94 2.02
C GLU A 89 17.96 -5.44 2.13
N ARG A 90 17.13 -4.78 2.94
CA ARG A 90 17.26 -3.34 3.19
C ARG A 90 17.76 -3.10 4.61
N THR A 91 18.65 -2.13 4.77
CA THR A 91 18.98 -1.57 6.08
C THR A 91 17.94 -0.52 6.43
N TRP A 92 17.20 -0.76 7.51
CA TRP A 92 16.14 0.13 7.99
C TRP A 92 15.93 -0.06 9.50
N ASN A 93 15.21 0.86 10.14
CA ASN A 93 14.89 0.77 11.56
C ASN A 93 13.50 0.13 11.76
N PRO A 94 13.41 -1.13 12.24
CA PRO A 94 12.13 -1.82 12.45
C PRO A 94 11.30 -1.28 13.61
N ALA A 95 11.88 -0.42 14.47
CA ALA A 95 11.18 0.29 15.54
C ALA A 95 10.63 1.65 15.10
N TRP A 96 10.85 2.05 13.84
CA TRP A 96 10.31 3.31 13.30
C TRP A 96 9.07 3.03 12.45
N LEU A 97 7.91 3.52 12.90
CA LEU A 97 6.69 3.51 12.11
C LEU A 97 6.77 4.59 11.03
N THR A 98 6.53 4.21 9.79
CA THR A 98 6.50 5.13 8.63
C THR A 98 5.11 5.18 8.01
N ALA A 99 4.84 6.20 7.19
CA ALA A 99 3.61 6.36 6.41
C ALA A 99 2.29 6.25 7.23
N SER A 100 2.31 6.70 8.48
CA SER A 100 1.23 6.48 9.46
C SER A 100 0.61 7.76 10.00
N GLY A 101 0.90 8.91 9.40
CA GLY A 101 0.31 10.17 9.84
C GLY A 101 -1.23 10.10 9.91
N ARG A 102 -1.82 10.65 10.97
CA ARG A 102 -3.26 10.61 11.28
C ARG A 102 -4.09 11.53 10.40
N THR A 103 -5.33 11.15 10.13
CA THR A 103 -6.31 11.98 9.38
C THR A 103 -7.27 12.65 10.35
N ARG A 104 -7.45 13.97 10.23
CA ARG A 104 -8.48 14.70 11.00
C ARG A 104 -9.85 14.43 10.39
N HIS A 105 -10.75 13.87 11.18
CA HIS A 105 -12.14 13.62 10.82
C HIS A 105 -13.05 14.54 11.62
N SER A 106 -14.15 15.03 11.02
CA SER A 106 -15.16 15.78 11.77
C SER A 106 -15.87 14.88 12.79
N ALA A 107 -16.37 15.45 13.88
CA ALA A 107 -17.13 14.71 14.90
C ALA A 107 -18.29 13.90 14.29
N ALA A 108 -19.02 14.52 13.35
CA ALA A 108 -20.08 13.84 12.60
C ALA A 108 -19.55 12.62 11.82
N SER A 109 -18.36 12.71 11.21
CA SER A 109 -17.77 11.59 10.46
C SER A 109 -17.33 10.46 11.37
N ILE A 110 -16.73 10.79 12.53
CA ILE A 110 -16.38 9.82 13.55
C ILE A 110 -17.63 9.06 14.04
N GLN A 111 -18.73 9.78 14.30
CA GLN A 111 -19.99 9.15 14.72
C GLN A 111 -20.53 8.18 13.67
N ARG A 112 -20.53 8.57 12.39
CA ARG A 112 -20.95 7.67 11.30
C ARG A 112 -20.03 6.46 11.15
N PHE A 113 -18.71 6.65 11.24
CA PHE A 113 -17.75 5.55 11.18
C PHE A 113 -17.95 4.56 12.34
N ARG A 114 -18.22 5.05 13.56
CA ARG A 114 -18.58 4.18 14.71
C ARG A 114 -19.83 3.36 14.45
N ALA A 115 -20.87 4.00 13.91
CA ALA A 115 -22.16 3.38 13.64
C ALA A 115 -22.18 2.44 12.43
N THR A 116 -21.18 2.52 11.53
CA THR A 116 -21.09 1.65 10.35
C THR A 116 -20.64 0.25 10.78
N PRO A 117 -21.39 -0.83 10.54
CA PRO A 117 -20.94 -2.19 10.83
C PRO A 117 -19.72 -2.59 10.00
N VAL A 118 -18.93 -3.56 10.48
CA VAL A 118 -17.81 -4.13 9.69
C VAL A 118 -18.33 -4.75 8.40
N GLY A 119 -17.54 -4.63 7.32
CA GLY A 119 -17.93 -5.10 5.98
C GLY A 119 -18.99 -4.24 5.28
N GLN A 120 -19.51 -3.19 5.92
CA GLN A 120 -20.56 -2.34 5.35
C GLN A 120 -20.02 -0.99 4.86
N VAL A 121 -20.72 -0.41 3.89
CA VAL A 121 -20.39 0.90 3.32
C VAL A 121 -21.08 2.00 4.12
N GLU A 122 -20.33 2.98 4.60
CA GLU A 122 -20.89 4.15 5.29
C GLU A 122 -21.74 4.97 4.29
N PRO A 123 -23.03 5.26 4.59
CA PRO A 123 -23.96 5.80 3.61
C PRO A 123 -23.55 7.13 2.96
N ILE A 124 -22.92 8.05 3.70
CA ILE A 124 -22.60 9.40 3.23
C ILE A 124 -21.27 9.46 2.50
N SER A 125 -20.18 9.03 3.13
CA SER A 125 -18.84 9.04 2.52
C SER A 125 -18.66 7.95 1.47
N ARG A 126 -19.52 6.93 1.49
CA ARG A 126 -19.41 5.72 0.66
C ARG A 126 -18.11 4.94 0.93
N PHE A 127 -17.50 5.12 2.10
CA PHE A 127 -16.31 4.37 2.51
C PHE A 127 -16.71 3.04 3.11
N LEU A 128 -16.08 1.97 2.63
CA LEU A 128 -16.23 0.63 3.21
C LEU A 128 -15.54 0.58 4.58
N ARG A 129 -16.24 0.14 5.63
CA ARG A 129 -15.60 -0.32 6.86
C ARG A 129 -15.07 -1.73 6.63
N LEU A 130 -13.76 -1.89 6.77
CA LEU A 130 -13.13 -3.16 6.50
C LEU A 130 -13.63 -4.23 7.48
N ASP A 131 -13.87 -5.43 6.96
CA ASP A 131 -14.09 -6.63 7.75
C ASP A 131 -12.73 -7.20 8.19
N PRO A 132 -12.47 -7.38 9.50
CA PRO A 132 -11.20 -7.94 9.96
C PRO A 132 -10.91 -9.34 9.40
N ASN A 133 -11.94 -10.15 9.17
CA ASN A 133 -11.83 -11.50 8.62
C ASN A 133 -11.98 -11.55 7.10
N GLY A 134 -12.27 -10.40 6.48
CA GLY A 134 -12.41 -10.26 5.03
C GLY A 134 -11.12 -9.81 4.34
N ILE A 135 -11.27 -9.35 3.11
CA ILE A 135 -10.21 -8.71 2.32
C ILE A 135 -10.54 -7.24 2.05
N CYS A 136 -9.51 -6.44 1.81
CA CYS A 136 -9.68 -5.03 1.47
C CYS A 136 -10.33 -4.86 0.09
N ASN A 137 -11.19 -3.86 -0.09
CA ASN A 137 -11.62 -3.49 -1.43
C ASN A 137 -10.47 -2.84 -2.22
N THR A 138 -10.67 -2.66 -3.53
CA THR A 138 -9.66 -2.03 -4.39
C THR A 138 -9.24 -0.65 -3.87
N LEU A 139 -7.97 -0.50 -3.50
CA LEU A 139 -7.36 0.77 -3.17
C LEU A 139 -7.11 1.56 -4.47
N ARG A 140 -7.87 2.65 -4.65
CA ARG A 140 -7.82 3.49 -5.85
C ARG A 140 -6.87 4.67 -5.64
N ALA A 141 -6.22 5.10 -6.71
CA ALA A 141 -5.31 6.26 -6.69
C ALA A 141 -6.03 7.61 -6.55
N GLY A 142 -7.37 7.62 -6.67
CA GLY A 142 -8.20 8.83 -6.69
C GLY A 142 -8.22 9.49 -8.07
N THR A 143 -9.00 10.55 -8.22
CA THR A 143 -9.05 11.35 -9.45
C THR A 143 -7.91 12.36 -9.50
N PRO A 144 -7.36 12.66 -10.69
CA PRO A 144 -6.37 13.72 -10.83
C PRO A 144 -6.94 15.08 -10.41
N SER A 145 -6.04 16.00 -10.09
CA SER A 145 -6.31 17.35 -9.57
C SER A 145 -7.21 18.20 -10.46
N ASN A 146 -7.50 17.78 -11.68
CA ASN A 146 -8.35 18.47 -12.64
C ASN A 146 -9.80 17.93 -12.73
N ARG A 147 -10.16 16.82 -12.04
CA ARG A 147 -11.44 16.10 -12.25
C ARG A 147 -12.32 15.87 -11.00
N GLY A 148 -12.20 16.69 -9.96
CA GLY A 148 -13.11 16.62 -8.79
C GLY A 148 -12.44 16.06 -7.53
N ALA A 149 -13.24 15.45 -6.62
CA ALA A 149 -12.89 15.18 -5.23
C ALA A 149 -11.46 14.64 -5.09
N PHE A 150 -10.57 15.52 -4.64
CA PHE A 150 -9.10 15.45 -4.69
C PHE A 150 -8.51 14.33 -3.83
N THR A 151 -9.28 13.32 -3.45
CA THR A 151 -8.91 12.31 -2.46
C THR A 151 -9.44 10.96 -2.92
N SER A 152 -8.55 9.98 -2.93
CA SER A 152 -8.89 8.58 -3.04
C SER A 152 -9.87 8.20 -1.91
N PRO A 153 -10.96 7.49 -2.21
CA PRO A 153 -11.82 6.95 -1.16
C PRO A 153 -11.00 5.96 -0.34
N ARG A 154 -10.94 6.20 0.97
CA ARG A 154 -10.11 5.43 1.91
C ARG A 154 -11.03 4.59 2.80
N PRO A 155 -10.83 3.27 2.87
CA PRO A 155 -11.61 2.43 3.76
C PRO A 155 -11.51 2.89 5.22
N ILE A 156 -12.55 2.60 6.00
CA ILE A 156 -12.59 2.81 7.44
C ILE A 156 -11.90 1.61 8.11
N HIS A 157 -11.07 1.88 9.11
CA HIS A 157 -10.38 0.86 9.89
C HIS A 157 -11.41 -0.10 10.56
N PRO A 158 -11.13 -1.42 10.67
CA PRO A 158 -12.09 -2.38 11.22
C PRO A 158 -12.62 -2.01 12.61
N PHE A 159 -11.73 -1.58 13.50
CA PHE A 159 -12.04 -1.32 14.91
C PHE A 159 -12.02 0.14 15.33
N GLN A 160 -11.53 1.03 14.46
CA GLN A 160 -11.29 2.44 14.84
C GLN A 160 -12.10 3.35 13.92
N PRO A 161 -12.75 4.40 14.43
CA PRO A 161 -13.60 5.28 13.64
C PRO A 161 -12.79 6.32 12.88
N ARG A 162 -11.86 5.85 12.05
CA ARG A 162 -10.99 6.63 11.17
C ARG A 162 -10.78 5.89 9.86
N CYS A 163 -10.37 6.61 8.83
CA CYS A 163 -9.84 5.94 7.64
C CYS A 163 -8.51 5.25 7.95
N ILE A 164 -8.19 4.23 7.17
CA ILE A 164 -6.89 3.56 7.25
C ILE A 164 -5.73 4.52 6.92
N THR A 165 -4.54 4.24 7.44
CA THR A 165 -3.29 4.96 7.12
C THR A 165 -2.68 4.50 5.80
N VAL A 166 -1.64 5.21 5.35
CA VAL A 166 -0.87 4.79 4.17
C VAL A 166 -0.12 3.48 4.47
N ARG A 167 0.41 3.28 5.68
CA ARG A 167 1.06 2.03 6.11
C ARG A 167 0.10 0.84 6.16
N GLU A 168 -1.09 1.02 6.72
CA GLU A 168 -2.11 -0.03 6.70
C GLU A 168 -2.50 -0.39 5.26
N ALA A 169 -2.70 0.63 4.41
CA ALA A 169 -2.97 0.43 2.99
C ALA A 169 -1.79 -0.25 2.25
N ALA A 170 -0.55 0.09 2.62
CA ALA A 170 0.66 -0.49 2.03
C ALA A 170 0.75 -1.98 2.34
N ARG A 171 0.50 -2.38 3.60
CA ARG A 171 0.41 -3.80 3.97
C ARG A 171 -0.76 -4.50 3.30
N LEU A 172 -1.91 -3.85 3.15
CA LEU A 172 -3.03 -4.41 2.37
C LEU A 172 -2.70 -4.58 0.87
N HIS A 173 -1.67 -3.88 0.40
CA HIS A 173 -1.16 -3.96 -0.97
C HIS A 173 0.20 -4.68 -1.06
N SER A 174 0.58 -5.45 -0.02
CA SER A 174 1.80 -6.27 0.07
C SER A 174 3.13 -5.54 -0.02
N PHE A 175 3.16 -4.26 0.36
CA PHE A 175 4.43 -3.58 0.56
C PHE A 175 5.03 -3.92 1.92
N PRO A 176 6.33 -4.27 1.98
CA PRO A 176 7.03 -4.48 3.24
C PRO A 176 7.19 -3.16 4.01
N ASP A 177 7.42 -3.26 5.32
CA ASP A 177 7.44 -2.11 6.22
C ASP A 177 8.63 -1.17 6.00
N TRP A 178 9.73 -1.70 5.45
CA TRP A 178 10.88 -0.90 5.04
C TRP A 178 10.60 0.01 3.84
N PHE A 179 9.57 -0.26 3.04
CA PHE A 179 9.26 0.53 1.84
C PHE A 179 8.64 1.88 2.24
N GLY A 180 9.32 2.97 1.89
CA GLY A 180 8.88 4.34 2.16
C GLY A 180 7.88 4.85 1.12
N PHE A 181 6.95 5.69 1.57
CA PHE A 181 5.99 6.40 0.72
C PHE A 181 6.15 7.90 0.89
N HIS A 182 5.58 8.68 -0.02
CA HIS A 182 5.57 10.13 0.12
C HIS A 182 4.87 10.55 1.42
N GLY A 183 5.44 11.53 2.13
CA GLY A 183 4.98 11.86 3.49
C GLY A 183 3.59 12.50 3.57
N THR A 184 3.06 12.98 2.44
CA THR A 184 1.65 13.38 2.38
C THR A 184 0.74 12.19 2.07
N LYS A 185 -0.34 12.06 2.83
CA LYS A 185 -1.32 10.97 2.69
C LYS A 185 -1.84 10.85 1.25
N TRP A 186 -2.13 11.99 0.62
CA TRP A 186 -2.63 12.03 -0.75
C TRP A 186 -1.67 11.34 -1.73
N HIS A 187 -0.39 11.72 -1.71
CA HIS A 187 0.60 11.13 -2.61
C HIS A 187 0.88 9.66 -2.25
N GLY A 188 0.97 9.31 -0.96
CA GLY A 188 1.16 7.93 -0.53
C GLY A 188 0.05 6.99 -0.99
N PHE A 189 -1.23 7.35 -0.79
CA PHE A 189 -2.35 6.57 -1.31
C PHE A 189 -2.39 6.52 -2.84
N ARG A 190 -1.97 7.59 -3.52
CA ARG A 190 -1.88 7.61 -4.99
C ARG A 190 -0.79 6.66 -5.49
N GLN A 191 0.38 6.62 -4.83
CA GLN A 191 1.46 5.68 -5.13
C GLN A 191 0.97 4.24 -4.97
N ILE A 192 0.32 3.92 -3.85
CA ILE A 192 -0.24 2.57 -3.59
C ILE A 192 -1.29 2.22 -4.65
N GLY A 193 -2.28 3.09 -4.87
CA GLY A 193 -3.41 2.81 -5.76
C GLY A 193 -3.04 2.64 -7.24
N ASN A 194 -1.93 3.26 -7.67
CA ASN A 194 -1.38 3.11 -9.02
C ASN A 194 -0.41 1.92 -9.16
N SER A 195 0.08 1.37 -8.06
CA SER A 195 1.11 0.33 -8.08
C SER A 195 0.58 -1.08 -8.37
N VAL A 196 1.48 -1.94 -8.82
CA VAL A 196 1.32 -3.40 -8.77
C VAL A 196 1.77 -3.90 -7.39
N PRO A 197 0.96 -4.70 -6.67
CA PRO A 197 1.32 -5.29 -5.39
C PRO A 197 2.61 -6.10 -5.52
N PRO A 198 3.60 -5.91 -4.64
CA PRO A 198 4.87 -6.64 -4.73
C PRO A 198 4.73 -8.15 -4.81
N LEU A 199 3.81 -8.78 -4.07
CA LEU A 199 3.63 -10.23 -4.14
C LEU A 199 3.01 -10.71 -5.46
N LEU A 200 2.17 -9.89 -6.09
CA LEU A 200 1.65 -10.20 -7.42
C LEU A 200 2.75 -10.06 -8.48
N ALA A 201 3.55 -9.00 -8.38
CA ALA A 201 4.71 -8.83 -9.25
C ALA A 201 5.72 -9.98 -9.09
N LYS A 202 5.95 -10.43 -7.85
CA LYS A 202 6.80 -11.59 -7.55
C LYS A 202 6.30 -12.86 -8.24
N ALA A 203 5.01 -13.19 -8.12
CA ALA A 203 4.43 -14.37 -8.73
C ALA A 203 4.60 -14.38 -10.26
N ILE A 204 4.40 -13.24 -10.92
CA ILE A 204 4.65 -13.09 -12.36
C ILE A 204 6.14 -13.21 -12.68
N ALA A 205 7.01 -12.58 -11.89
CA ALA A 205 8.45 -12.62 -12.11
C ALA A 205 9.03 -14.04 -11.94
N GLN A 206 8.51 -14.85 -11.04
CA GLN A 206 8.92 -16.26 -10.86
C GLN A 206 8.66 -17.09 -12.13
N GLU A 207 7.54 -16.87 -12.81
CA GLU A 207 7.23 -17.53 -14.09
C GLU A 207 8.21 -17.10 -15.20
N ILE A 208 8.56 -15.81 -15.24
CA ILE A 208 9.55 -15.28 -16.19
C ILE A 208 10.94 -15.87 -15.92
N ILE A 209 11.36 -15.90 -14.65
CA ILE A 209 12.65 -16.47 -14.21
C ILE A 209 12.75 -17.95 -14.62
N ARG A 210 11.68 -18.72 -14.42
CA ARG A 210 11.62 -20.14 -14.79
C ARG A 210 11.84 -20.34 -16.28
N VAL A 211 11.13 -19.57 -17.12
CA VAL A 211 11.26 -19.61 -18.59
C VAL A 211 12.66 -19.23 -19.04
N LEU A 212 13.24 -18.19 -18.44
CA LEU A 212 14.58 -17.71 -18.79
C LEU A 212 15.70 -18.59 -18.21
N ALA A 213 15.36 -19.60 -17.39
CA ALA A 213 16.30 -20.45 -16.67
C ALA A 213 17.39 -19.65 -15.93
N VAL A 214 17.01 -18.50 -15.36
CA VAL A 214 17.95 -17.63 -14.65
C VAL A 214 18.33 -18.33 -13.34
N PRO A 215 19.63 -18.53 -13.04
CA PRO A 215 20.06 -19.12 -11.79
C PRO A 215 19.63 -18.24 -10.61
N ALA A 216 19.42 -18.85 -9.45
CA ALA A 216 19.06 -18.13 -8.24
C ALA A 216 20.05 -16.99 -7.97
N LEU A 217 19.53 -15.76 -7.88
CA LEU A 217 20.35 -14.60 -7.58
C LEU A 217 20.64 -14.58 -6.08
N THR A 218 21.88 -14.89 -5.69
CA THR A 218 22.37 -14.57 -4.36
C THR A 218 22.84 -13.13 -4.34
N HIS A 219 22.15 -12.28 -3.58
CA HIS A 219 22.57 -10.90 -3.37
C HIS A 219 23.36 -10.79 -2.07
N PRO A 220 24.71 -10.75 -2.11
CA PRO A 220 25.48 -10.52 -0.91
C PRO A 220 25.23 -9.11 -0.38
N GLY A 221 24.79 -9.02 0.88
CA GLY A 221 24.72 -7.77 1.63
C GLY A 221 23.36 -7.08 1.66
N ARG A 222 23.32 -5.97 2.40
CA ARG A 222 22.13 -5.13 2.59
C ARG A 222 22.29 -3.82 1.83
N LEU A 223 21.26 -3.42 1.12
CA LEU A 223 21.20 -2.09 0.52
C LEU A 223 20.70 -1.08 1.54
N ALA A 224 21.39 0.06 1.65
CA ALA A 224 20.90 1.17 2.43
C ALA A 224 19.52 1.64 1.92
N ALA A 225 18.71 2.19 2.83
CA ALA A 225 17.55 2.96 2.41
C ALA A 225 18.02 4.12 1.52
N GLY A 226 17.26 4.42 0.47
CA GLY A 226 17.50 5.60 -0.36
C GLY A 226 17.40 6.89 0.46
N ASN A 227 17.74 8.03 -0.14
CA ASN A 227 17.64 9.32 0.53
C ASN A 227 16.18 9.63 0.94
N LEU A 228 15.88 9.47 2.24
CA LEU A 228 14.53 9.63 2.77
C LEU A 228 13.98 11.06 2.62
N ARG A 229 14.83 12.07 2.48
CA ARG A 229 14.39 13.46 2.26
C ARG A 229 13.59 13.62 0.97
N THR A 230 13.84 12.75 -0.01
CA THR A 230 13.13 12.75 -1.30
C THR A 230 11.65 12.40 -1.15
N LEU A 231 11.26 11.71 -0.08
CA LEU A 231 9.86 11.36 0.22
C LEU A 231 9.01 12.58 0.61
N HIS A 232 9.63 13.74 0.84
CA HIS A 232 8.95 14.99 1.19
C HIS A 232 9.14 16.08 0.13
N TRP A 233 9.71 15.75 -1.03
CA TRP A 233 9.89 16.72 -2.10
C TRP A 233 8.57 17.19 -2.67
N THR A 234 8.47 18.50 -2.88
CA THR A 234 7.44 19.10 -3.72
C THR A 234 7.60 18.64 -5.18
N MET A 235 6.54 18.76 -5.97
CA MET A 235 6.61 18.44 -7.40
C MET A 235 7.66 19.29 -8.13
N THR A 236 7.89 20.54 -7.71
CA THR A 236 8.94 21.39 -8.26
C THR A 236 10.34 20.84 -7.96
N GLN A 237 10.61 20.47 -6.71
CA GLN A 237 11.90 19.88 -6.32
C GLN A 237 12.17 18.56 -7.05
N ALA A 238 11.14 17.70 -7.14
CA ALA A 238 11.24 16.45 -7.90
C ALA A 238 11.49 16.72 -9.39
N ALA A 239 10.76 17.65 -10.01
CA ALA A 239 10.93 17.99 -11.42
C ALA A 239 12.35 18.51 -11.73
N GLN A 240 12.88 19.38 -10.86
CA GLN A 240 14.25 19.88 -10.97
C GLN A 240 15.27 18.74 -10.83
N CYS A 241 15.10 17.83 -9.86
CA CYS A 241 16.00 16.70 -9.67
C CYS A 241 16.06 15.77 -10.89
N PHE A 242 14.93 15.54 -11.56
CA PHE A 242 14.85 14.63 -12.71
C PHE A 242 14.98 15.33 -14.07
N GLY A 243 15.22 16.65 -14.09
CA GLY A 243 15.37 17.41 -15.34
C GLY A 243 14.09 17.43 -16.20
N VAL A 244 12.91 17.31 -15.59
CA VAL A 244 11.62 17.32 -16.29
C VAL A 244 10.86 18.62 -16.04
N SER A 245 9.88 18.90 -16.90
CA SER A 245 9.03 20.08 -16.72
C SER A 245 8.29 20.03 -15.39
N GLY A 246 8.21 21.17 -14.69
CA GLY A 246 7.36 21.33 -13.50
C GLY A 246 5.86 21.16 -13.81
N ARG A 247 5.48 21.11 -15.09
CA ARG A 247 4.11 20.85 -15.57
C ARG A 247 3.89 19.42 -16.06
N THR A 248 4.85 18.51 -15.90
CA THR A 248 4.70 17.09 -16.26
C THR A 248 3.44 16.47 -15.63
N ILE A 249 3.08 16.91 -14.43
CA ILE A 249 1.76 16.63 -13.83
C ILE A 249 0.89 17.87 -14.00
N ALA A 250 -0.25 17.70 -14.67
CA ALA A 250 -1.16 18.80 -14.96
C ALA A 250 -1.57 19.56 -13.67
N PRO A 251 -1.41 20.89 -13.63
CA PRO A 251 -1.83 21.68 -12.48
C PRO A 251 -3.36 21.65 -12.34
N ARG A 252 -3.83 21.96 -11.13
CA ARG A 252 -5.27 22.08 -10.87
C ARG A 252 -5.87 23.19 -11.74
N THR A 253 -6.86 22.85 -12.54
CA THR A 253 -7.69 23.83 -13.26
C THR A 253 -8.50 24.60 -12.21
N ARG A 254 -8.10 25.82 -11.87
CA ARG A 254 -8.96 26.74 -11.11
C ARG A 254 -10.02 27.23 -12.08
N LYS A 255 -11.29 26.90 -11.84
CA LYS A 255 -12.36 27.67 -12.49
C LYS A 255 -12.17 29.11 -12.02
N LEU A 256 -11.96 30.04 -12.96
CA LEU A 256 -12.07 31.46 -12.65
C LEU A 256 -13.45 31.63 -12.03
N ALA A 257 -13.50 32.18 -10.81
CA ALA A 257 -14.77 32.64 -10.27
C ALA A 257 -15.28 33.67 -11.28
N ASN A 258 -16.50 33.47 -11.80
CA ASN A 258 -17.16 34.48 -12.61
C ASN A 258 -17.13 35.78 -11.80
N MET A 259 -16.39 36.77 -12.29
CA MET A 259 -16.49 38.15 -11.83
C MET A 259 -17.85 38.71 -12.21
#